data_AF-A0A2T1DUE4-F1
#
_entry.id   AF-A0A2T1DUE4-F1
#
_cell.length_a   1.000
_cell.length_b   1.000
_cell.length_c   1.000
_cell.angle_alpha   90.00
_cell.angle_beta   90.00
_cell.angle_gamma   90.00
#
_symmetry.space_group_name_H-M   'P 1'
#
loop_
_entity.id
_entity.type
_entity.pdbx_description
1 polymer ?
#
loop_
_entity_poly.entity_id
_entity_poly.type
_entity_poly.pdbx_seq_one_letter_code
_entity_poly.pdbx_strand_id
1 'polypeptide(L)'
;MVIVVRDECRKVERVALDALNTAIAAKDSAYNERNQLIAFLARVLAGSGYTVGLGQHDPEDKEWEDDWRNIVYMELPSGQVSWHIHDSELDQFAWLPTYEKPWDGHDTPEKYRRLAKAGI
;
A
#
# COMPACT_ATOMS: atom_id res chain seq x y z
N MET A 1 10.65 12.57 46.85
CA MET A 1 11.46 11.86 45.82
C MET A 1 10.62 10.92 44.95
N VAL A 2 9.80 10.03 45.52
CA VAL A 2 8.98 9.05 44.74
C VAL A 2 7.93 9.67 43.81
N ILE A 3 7.34 10.82 44.16
CA ILE A 3 6.31 11.49 43.33
C ILE A 3 6.92 12.13 42.07
N VAL A 4 8.08 12.78 42.20
CA VAL A 4 8.77 13.46 41.10
C VAL A 4 9.19 12.47 40.00
N VAL A 5 9.71 11.31 40.40
CA VAL A 5 10.09 10.23 39.45
C VAL A 5 8.88 9.68 38.69
N ARG A 6 7.70 9.61 39.35
CA ARG A 6 6.45 9.18 38.70
C ARG A 6 5.94 10.22 37.69
N ASP A 7 6.06 11.50 38.00
CA ASP A 7 5.64 12.58 37.10
C ASP A 7 6.57 12.73 35.89
N GLU A 8 7.88 12.53 36.07
CA GLU A 8 8.84 12.49 34.96
C GLU A 8 8.61 11.29 34.05
N CYS A 9 8.36 10.09 34.62
CA CYS A 9 8.04 8.89 33.85
C CYS A 9 6.78 9.07 32.99
N ARG A 10 5.71 9.66 33.55
CA ARG A 10 4.48 9.98 32.81
C ARG A 10 4.70 10.98 31.67
N LYS A 11 5.59 11.95 31.84
CA LYS A 11 5.93 12.91 30.78
C LYS A 11 6.63 12.23 29.63
N VAL A 12 7.58 11.33 29.92
CA VAL A 12 8.30 10.56 28.88
C VAL A 12 7.34 9.66 28.11
N GLU A 13 6.46 8.93 28.81
CA GLU A 13 5.42 8.09 28.19
C GLU A 13 4.53 8.89 27.25
N ARG A 14 4.07 10.07 27.68
CA ARG A 14 3.24 10.95 26.85
C ARG A 14 3.97 11.41 25.58
N VAL A 15 5.22 11.84 25.71
CA VAL A 15 6.03 12.26 24.55
C VAL A 15 6.23 11.11 23.57
N ALA A 16 6.49 9.90 24.08
CA ALA A 16 6.63 8.71 23.24
C ALA A 16 5.32 8.36 22.50
N LEU A 17 4.18 8.44 23.18
CA LEU A 17 2.86 8.22 22.57
C LEU A 17 2.54 9.28 21.50
N ASP A 18 2.81 10.55 21.77
CA ASP A 18 2.58 11.64 20.82
C ASP A 18 3.46 11.48 19.56
N ALA A 19 4.72 11.08 19.75
CA ALA A 19 5.64 10.80 18.65
C ALA A 19 5.20 9.58 17.82
N LEU A 20 4.73 8.52 18.48
CA LEU A 20 4.19 7.33 17.82
C LEU A 20 2.95 7.67 16.98
N ASN A 21 2.00 8.41 17.56
CA ASN A 21 0.79 8.82 16.85
C ASN A 21 1.10 9.71 15.64
N THR A 22 2.08 10.60 15.78
CA THR A 22 2.55 11.44 14.68
C THR A 22 3.18 10.61 13.56
N ALA A 23 4.01 9.62 13.90
CA ALA A 23 4.63 8.73 12.94
C ALA A 23 3.59 7.86 12.19
N ILE A 24 2.60 7.35 12.91
CA ILE A 24 1.47 6.60 12.32
C ILE A 24 0.70 7.49 11.34
N ALA A 25 0.28 8.67 11.76
CA ALA A 25 -0.46 9.59 10.91
C ALA A 25 0.32 10.00 9.65
N ALA A 26 1.63 10.24 9.78
CA ALA A 26 2.50 10.55 8.64
C ALA A 26 2.61 9.36 7.67
N LYS A 27 2.77 8.14 8.20
CA LYS A 27 2.79 6.90 7.41
C LYS A 27 1.48 6.74 6.65
N ASP A 28 0.35 6.82 7.35
CA ASP A 28 -0.98 6.62 6.77
C ASP A 28 -1.29 7.66 5.70
N SER A 29 -0.93 8.93 5.94
CA SER A 29 -1.06 9.99 4.92
C SER A 29 -0.26 9.68 3.66
N ALA A 30 0.98 9.18 3.80
CA ALA A 30 1.81 8.83 2.65
C ALA A 30 1.24 7.64 1.85
N TYR A 31 0.68 6.64 2.53
CA TYR A 31 0.01 5.52 1.87
C TYR A 31 -1.27 5.95 1.17
N ASN A 32 -2.07 6.83 1.78
CA ASN A 32 -3.29 7.36 1.17
C ASN A 32 -2.99 8.15 -0.11
N GLU A 33 -2.06 9.11 -0.07
CA GLU A 33 -1.67 9.88 -1.25
C GLU A 33 -1.12 8.96 -2.37
N ARG A 34 -0.25 8.01 -2.02
CA ARG A 34 0.23 6.99 -2.96
C ARG A 34 -0.93 6.23 -3.60
N ASN A 35 -1.88 5.77 -2.80
CA ASN A 35 -2.99 4.95 -3.27
C ASN A 35 -3.94 5.73 -4.19
N GLN A 36 -4.16 7.02 -3.94
CA GLN A 36 -4.92 7.87 -4.85
C GLN A 36 -4.26 7.97 -6.23
N LEU A 37 -2.93 8.11 -6.27
CA LEU A 37 -2.17 8.12 -7.53
C LEU A 37 -2.21 6.77 -8.24
N ILE A 38 -2.12 5.65 -7.50
CA ILE A 38 -2.24 4.30 -8.06
C ILE A 38 -3.66 4.07 -8.60
N ALA A 39 -4.71 4.50 -7.90
CA ALA A 39 -6.10 4.40 -8.37
C ALA A 39 -6.31 5.24 -9.64
N PHE A 40 -5.75 6.45 -9.70
CA PHE A 40 -5.79 7.28 -10.90
C PHE A 40 -5.06 6.62 -12.07
N LEU A 41 -3.84 6.12 -11.86
CA LEU A 41 -3.07 5.41 -12.89
C LEU A 41 -3.81 4.18 -13.41
N ALA A 42 -4.43 3.40 -12.52
CA ALA A 42 -5.24 2.25 -12.90
C ALA A 42 -6.40 2.67 -13.82
N ARG A 43 -7.08 3.79 -13.54
CA ARG A 43 -8.15 4.31 -14.41
C ARG A 43 -7.63 4.69 -15.78
N VAL A 44 -6.48 5.37 -15.84
CA VAL A 44 -5.84 5.76 -17.12
C VAL A 44 -5.50 4.52 -17.94
N LEU A 45 -4.87 3.52 -17.33
CA LEU A 45 -4.49 2.28 -17.99
C LEU A 45 -5.71 1.47 -18.46
N ALA A 46 -6.73 1.33 -17.61
CA ALA A 46 -7.99 0.68 -17.98
C ALA A 46 -8.65 1.39 -19.18
N GLY A 47 -8.70 2.72 -19.16
CA GLY A 47 -9.24 3.52 -20.26
C GLY A 47 -8.44 3.39 -21.56
N SER A 48 -7.14 3.11 -21.45
CA SER A 48 -6.24 2.83 -22.57
C SER A 48 -6.22 1.35 -23.00
N GLY A 49 -7.08 0.51 -22.44
CA GLY A 49 -7.23 -0.90 -22.83
C GLY A 49 -6.23 -1.87 -22.20
N TYR A 50 -5.45 -1.41 -21.21
CA TYR A 50 -4.56 -2.29 -20.45
C TYR A 50 -5.33 -3.10 -19.40
N THR A 51 -4.82 -4.28 -19.06
CA THR A 51 -5.39 -5.10 -17.99
C THR A 51 -4.97 -4.53 -16.64
N VAL A 52 -5.96 -4.19 -15.82
CA VAL A 52 -5.79 -3.81 -14.42
C VAL A 52 -6.83 -4.55 -13.58
N GLY A 53 -6.53 -4.85 -12.33
CA GLY A 53 -7.50 -5.50 -11.46
C GLY A 53 -7.04 -5.62 -10.01
N LEU A 54 -7.97 -6.06 -9.16
CA LEU A 54 -7.73 -6.34 -7.76
C LEU A 54 -7.57 -7.86 -7.55
N GLY A 55 -6.44 -8.28 -7.00
CA GLY A 55 -6.18 -9.63 -6.56
C GLY A 55 -5.93 -9.68 -5.05
N GLN A 56 -5.63 -10.87 -4.53
CA GLN A 56 -5.34 -11.09 -3.11
C GLN A 56 -4.04 -11.84 -2.94
N HIS A 57 -3.28 -11.46 -1.90
CA HIS A 57 -2.15 -12.23 -1.39
C HIS A 57 -2.63 -13.56 -0.83
N ASP A 58 -1.77 -14.58 -0.84
CA ASP A 58 -2.08 -15.90 -0.30
C ASP A 58 -2.55 -15.78 1.16
N PRO A 59 -3.78 -16.20 1.52
CA PRO A 59 -4.27 -16.11 2.89
C PRO A 59 -3.50 -17.02 3.87
N GLU A 60 -2.80 -18.05 3.37
CA GLU A 60 -2.03 -18.97 4.21
C GLU A 60 -0.64 -18.42 4.55
N ASP A 61 -0.20 -17.35 3.89
CA ASP A 61 1.05 -16.66 4.20
C ASP A 61 0.92 -15.84 5.49
N LYS A 62 1.54 -16.34 6.56
CA LYS A 62 1.52 -15.75 7.90
C LYS A 62 2.57 -14.67 8.12
N GLU A 63 3.46 -14.43 7.16
CA GLU A 63 4.43 -13.32 7.24
C GLU A 63 3.76 -11.97 6.94
N TRP A 64 2.55 -11.98 6.39
CA TRP A 64 1.78 -10.80 6.03
C TRP A 64 0.63 -10.52 6.99
N GLU A 65 0.42 -9.24 7.26
CA GLU A 65 -0.71 -8.72 8.02
C GLU A 65 -2.00 -8.87 7.19
N ASP A 66 -3.11 -9.24 7.87
CA ASP A 66 -4.37 -9.58 7.19
C ASP A 66 -5.00 -8.39 6.45
N ASP A 67 -4.82 -7.20 7.01
CA ASP A 67 -5.31 -5.94 6.47
C ASP A 67 -4.50 -5.41 5.28
N TRP A 68 -3.40 -6.09 4.88
CA TRP A 68 -2.58 -5.76 3.72
C TRP A 68 -2.71 -6.75 2.56
N ARG A 69 -3.67 -7.68 2.60
CA ARG A 69 -3.74 -8.77 1.60
C ARG A 69 -4.30 -8.36 0.24
N ASN A 70 -4.85 -7.15 0.09
CA ASN A 70 -5.40 -6.70 -1.18
C ASN A 70 -4.29 -6.16 -2.09
N ILE A 71 -4.27 -6.59 -3.36
CA ILE A 71 -3.21 -6.22 -4.30
C ILE A 71 -3.81 -5.65 -5.57
N VAL A 72 -3.39 -4.45 -5.96
CA VAL A 72 -3.70 -3.88 -7.27
C VAL A 72 -2.64 -4.32 -8.26
N TYR A 73 -3.06 -4.96 -9.34
CA TYR A 73 -2.20 -5.40 -10.44
C TYR A 73 -2.45 -4.59 -11.71
N MET A 74 -1.38 -4.32 -12.46
CA MET A 74 -1.45 -3.68 -13.77
C MET A 74 -0.48 -4.36 -14.74
N GLU A 75 -0.95 -4.62 -15.95
CA GLU A 75 -0.15 -5.18 -17.05
C GLU A 75 0.38 -4.07 -17.93
N LEU A 76 1.68 -3.79 -17.85
CA LEU A 76 2.35 -2.83 -18.73
C LEU A 76 3.04 -3.59 -19.89
N PRO A 77 3.37 -2.93 -21.02
CA PRO A 77 4.20 -3.55 -22.06
C PRO A 77 5.56 -4.01 -21.54
N SER A 78 6.07 -3.35 -20.50
CA SER A 78 7.32 -3.67 -19.81
C SER A 78 7.20 -4.78 -18.76
N GLY A 79 5.99 -5.31 -18.51
CA GLY A 79 5.71 -6.39 -17.56
C GLY A 79 4.70 -6.00 -16.48
N GLN A 80 4.36 -6.96 -15.61
CA GLN A 80 3.42 -6.75 -14.51
C GLN A 80 4.00 -5.78 -13.46
N VAL A 81 3.16 -4.96 -12.87
CA VAL A 81 3.46 -4.17 -11.67
C VAL A 81 2.34 -4.32 -10.65
N SER A 82 2.67 -4.26 -9.37
CA SER A 82 1.68 -4.46 -8.30
C SER A 82 1.97 -3.69 -7.01
N TRP A 83 0.93 -3.44 -6.22
CA TRP A 83 1.01 -2.82 -4.90
C TRP A 83 -0.02 -3.43 -3.94
N HIS A 84 0.43 -3.83 -2.75
CA HIS A 84 -0.45 -4.11 -1.63
C HIS A 84 -1.12 -2.83 -1.11
N ILE A 85 -2.41 -2.94 -0.82
CA ILE A 85 -3.31 -1.89 -0.38
C ILE A 85 -3.91 -2.33 0.96
N HIS A 86 -3.94 -1.40 1.91
CA HIS A 86 -4.57 -1.63 3.19
C HIS A 86 -6.10 -1.63 3.07
N ASP A 87 -6.79 -2.42 3.89
CA ASP A 87 -8.25 -2.56 3.87
C ASP A 87 -8.99 -1.20 4.00
N SER A 88 -8.45 -0.26 4.78
CA SER A 88 -9.03 1.08 4.93
C SER A 88 -9.08 1.91 3.65
N GLU A 89 -8.33 1.53 2.62
CA GLU A 89 -8.17 2.27 1.36
C GLU A 89 -8.87 1.56 0.19
N LEU A 90 -9.50 0.40 0.42
CA LEU A 90 -10.12 -0.43 -0.63
C LEU A 90 -11.20 0.31 -1.44
N ASP A 91 -11.92 1.23 -0.82
CA ASP A 91 -12.97 2.01 -1.48
C ASP A 91 -12.44 2.78 -2.70
N GLN A 92 -11.16 3.17 -2.72
CA GLN A 92 -10.53 3.84 -3.88
C GLN A 92 -10.43 2.93 -5.11
N PHE A 93 -10.48 1.62 -4.88
CA PHE A 93 -10.27 0.55 -5.85
C PHE A 93 -11.52 -0.30 -6.10
N ALA A 94 -12.65 0.00 -5.45
CA ALA A 94 -13.89 -0.77 -5.55
C ALA A 94 -14.47 -0.91 -6.98
N TRP A 95 -13.97 -0.12 -7.94
CA TRP A 95 -14.35 -0.18 -9.35
C TRP A 95 -13.48 -1.14 -10.18
N LEU A 96 -12.35 -1.62 -9.64
CA LEU A 96 -11.48 -2.56 -10.34
C LEU A 96 -12.17 -3.92 -10.47
N PRO A 97 -12.07 -4.59 -11.63
CA PRO A 97 -12.47 -5.98 -11.74
C PRO A 97 -11.49 -6.88 -10.95
N THR A 98 -11.90 -8.12 -10.69
CA THR A 98 -11.00 -9.15 -10.16
C THR A 98 -9.83 -9.37 -11.14
N TYR A 99 -8.61 -9.46 -10.60
CA TYR A 99 -7.42 -9.81 -11.37
C TYR A 99 -7.24 -11.33 -11.42
N GLU A 100 -7.04 -11.87 -12.63
CA GLU A 100 -7.07 -13.33 -12.86
C GLU A 100 -5.68 -13.96 -13.06
N LYS A 101 -4.64 -13.16 -13.33
CA LYS A 101 -3.30 -13.69 -13.60
C LYS A 101 -2.52 -13.88 -12.30
N PRO A 102 -1.58 -14.85 -12.23
CA PRO A 102 -0.69 -14.96 -11.09
C PRO A 102 0.29 -13.78 -11.02
N TRP A 103 0.83 -13.54 -9.83
CA TRP A 103 1.99 -12.69 -9.67
C TRP A 103 3.19 -13.26 -10.43
N ASP A 104 3.89 -12.43 -11.18
CA ASP A 104 4.99 -12.86 -12.08
C ASP A 104 6.38 -12.92 -11.41
N GLY A 105 6.45 -12.73 -10.08
CA GLY A 105 7.69 -12.83 -9.31
C GLY A 105 8.52 -11.54 -9.24
N HIS A 106 8.01 -10.39 -9.70
CA HIS A 106 8.75 -9.12 -9.63
C HIS A 106 8.98 -8.62 -8.20
N ASP A 107 10.17 -8.10 -7.93
CA ASP A 107 10.46 -7.36 -6.71
C ASP A 107 10.11 -5.86 -6.82
N THR A 108 10.31 -5.12 -5.74
CA THR A 108 10.04 -3.68 -5.71
C THR A 108 10.93 -2.89 -6.70
N PRO A 109 12.27 -3.11 -6.76
CA PRO A 109 13.09 -2.46 -7.78
C PRO A 109 12.66 -2.76 -9.23
N GLU A 110 12.27 -4.00 -9.54
CA GLU A 110 11.83 -4.44 -10.86
C GLU A 110 10.57 -3.71 -11.30
N LYS A 111 9.50 -3.68 -10.47
CA LYS A 111 8.26 -2.99 -10.88
C LYS A 111 8.48 -1.52 -11.21
N TYR A 112 9.36 -0.83 -10.48
CA TYR A 112 9.69 0.57 -10.78
C TYR A 112 10.55 0.72 -12.04
N ARG A 113 11.47 -0.23 -12.32
CA ARG A 113 12.19 -0.27 -13.61
C ARG A 113 11.25 -0.50 -14.79
N ARG A 114 10.19 -1.30 -14.61
CA ARG A 114 9.15 -1.53 -15.62
C ARG A 114 8.29 -0.28 -15.81
N LEU A 115 7.84 0.36 -14.73
CA LEU A 115 7.06 1.59 -14.77
C LEU A 115 7.81 2.69 -15.53
N ALA A 116 9.10 2.87 -15.28
CA ALA A 116 9.93 3.85 -15.99
C ALA A 116 10.10 3.56 -17.49
N LYS A 117 9.90 2.30 -17.92
CA LYS A 117 9.99 1.85 -19.31
C LYS A 117 8.62 1.61 -19.97
N ALA A 118 7.53 1.92 -19.28
CA ALA A 118 6.18 1.52 -19.69
C ALA A 118 5.76 2.08 -21.06
N GLY A 119 6.31 3.24 -21.46
CA GLY A 119 6.07 3.84 -22.78
C GLY A 119 4.59 4.13 -23.05
N ILE A 120 3.83 4.39 -21.99
CA ILE A 120 2.39 4.72 -21.97
C ILE A 120 2.12 6.20 -22.19
#